data_AF-A0A7W4IBT7-F1
#
_entry.id   AF-A0A7W4IBT7-F1
#
_cell.length_a   1.000
_cell.length_b   1.000
_cell.length_c   1.000
_cell.angle_alpha   90.00
_cell.angle_beta   90.00
_cell.angle_gamma   90.00
#
_symmetry.space_group_name_H-M   'P 1'
#
loop_
_entity.id
_entity.type
_entity.pdbx_description
1 polymer ?
#
loop_
_entity_poly.entity_id
_entity_poly.type
_entity_poly.pdbx_seq_one_letter_code
_entity_poly.pdbx_strand_id
1 'polypeptide(L)'
;MMGYPIFRRWGDISQIAAACGAITPQSVSEWKRVPRRHVETVAAMLGVPPGILRPDLNLARLAAGETTTLLELLLAWRIVHAARTVLARAEQACLDAEAERDRIAAELLEAEACLARERTIWRPEMLDMRQDAIEHLTSRLQTAQEGVARANERRVAQNRAMARSGLPAAFLDHVPIAPSSHHPSDG
;
A
#
# COMPACT_ATOMS: atom_id res chain seq x y z
N MET A 1 24.81 -6.57 -13.61
CA MET A 1 24.26 -5.20 -13.51
C MET A 1 23.04 -5.13 -14.43
N MET A 2 21.82 -5.23 -13.87
CA MET A 2 20.57 -5.32 -14.64
C MET A 2 20.09 -3.91 -15.01
N GLY A 3 20.38 -3.46 -16.24
CA GLY A 3 19.83 -2.20 -16.78
C GLY A 3 18.31 -2.32 -17.01
N TYR A 4 17.57 -1.28 -16.67
CA TYR A 4 16.11 -1.24 -16.81
C TYR A 4 15.67 -1.42 -18.28
N PRO A 5 14.57 -2.14 -18.56
CA PRO A 5 14.19 -2.55 -19.93
C PRO A 5 13.66 -1.42 -20.84
N ILE A 6 13.46 -0.19 -20.34
CA ILE A 6 12.87 0.90 -21.11
C ILE A 6 13.67 1.18 -22.40
N PHE A 7 15.00 1.30 -22.30
CA PHE A 7 15.82 1.63 -23.48
C PHE A 7 16.13 0.42 -24.35
N ARG A 8 16.09 -0.81 -23.81
CA ARG A 8 16.32 -2.02 -24.61
C ARG A 8 15.25 -2.25 -25.67
N ARG A 9 14.03 -1.73 -25.47
CA ARG A 9 12.93 -1.85 -26.44
C ARG A 9 12.80 -0.67 -27.39
N TRP A 10 13.37 0.49 -27.08
CA TRP A 10 12.93 1.78 -27.63
C TRP A 10 13.98 2.56 -28.44
N GLY A 11 15.20 2.04 -28.62
CA GLY A 11 16.10 2.54 -29.67
C GLY A 11 17.54 2.81 -29.24
N ASP A 12 18.29 3.41 -30.17
CA ASP A 12 19.72 3.67 -30.07
C ASP A 12 20.00 4.77 -29.03
N ILE A 13 20.57 4.33 -27.90
CA ILE A 13 20.96 5.16 -26.75
C ILE A 13 21.83 6.35 -27.21
N SER A 14 22.60 6.17 -28.28
CA SER A 14 23.47 7.20 -28.86
C SER A 14 22.69 8.39 -29.40
N GLN A 15 21.55 8.16 -30.05
CA GLN A 15 20.71 9.23 -30.58
C GLN A 15 20.03 10.01 -29.46
N ILE A 16 19.55 9.31 -28.44
CA ILE A 16 18.96 9.94 -27.25
C ILE A 16 19.98 10.81 -26.54
N ALA A 17 21.21 10.32 -26.42
CA ALA A 17 22.31 11.04 -25.78
C ALA A 17 22.67 12.33 -26.55
N ALA A 18 22.72 12.26 -27.88
CA ALA A 18 22.92 13.42 -28.73
C ALA A 18 21.79 14.46 -28.58
N ALA A 19 20.53 14.02 -28.65
CA ALA A 19 19.37 14.90 -28.54
C ALA A 19 19.22 15.56 -27.17
N CYS A 20 19.69 14.92 -26.10
CA CYS A 20 19.65 15.45 -24.74
C CYS A 20 20.77 16.49 -24.43
N GLY A 21 21.41 17.05 -25.46
CA GLY A 21 22.49 18.03 -25.30
C GLY A 21 23.87 17.39 -25.25
N ALA A 22 24.12 16.38 -26.09
CA ALA A 22 25.40 15.69 -26.22
C ALA A 22 25.95 15.08 -24.91
N ILE A 23 25.06 14.51 -24.10
CA ILE A 23 25.48 13.64 -23.00
C ILE A 23 26.03 12.33 -23.55
N THR A 24 26.76 11.55 -22.74
CA THR A 24 27.32 10.29 -23.22
C THR A 24 26.27 9.18 -23.25
N PRO A 25 26.34 8.23 -24.20
CA PRO A 25 25.45 7.06 -24.22
C PRO A 25 25.54 6.25 -22.92
N GLN A 26 26.72 6.22 -22.30
CA GLN A 26 26.92 5.58 -21.01
C GLN A 26 26.06 6.23 -19.92
N SER A 27 26.05 7.56 -19.82
CA SER A 27 25.18 8.28 -18.87
C SER A 27 23.71 7.95 -19.07
N VAL A 28 23.23 7.84 -20.31
CA VAL A 28 21.84 7.44 -20.61
C VAL A 28 21.57 6.00 -20.18
N SER A 29 22.53 5.08 -20.40
CA SER A 29 22.38 3.68 -19.99
C SER A 29 22.34 3.48 -18.47
N GLU A 30 22.95 4.39 -17.72
CA GLU A 30 22.92 4.42 -16.26
C GLU A 30 21.62 5.01 -15.68
N TRP A 31 20.76 5.60 -16.53
CA TRP A 31 19.49 6.14 -16.07
C TRP A 31 18.56 5.02 -15.61
N LYS A 32 18.39 4.93 -14.28
CA LYS A 32 17.27 4.19 -13.68
C LYS A 32 15.92 4.84 -14.04
N ARG A 33 15.93 6.15 -14.30
CA ARG A 33 14.76 6.96 -14.63
C ARG A 33 15.19 8.18 -15.44
N VAL A 34 14.41 8.58 -16.45
CA VAL A 34 14.72 9.76 -17.28
C VAL A 34 14.73 11.03 -16.42
N PRO A 35 15.81 11.83 -16.42
CA PRO A 35 15.86 13.09 -15.67
C PRO A 35 14.79 14.09 -16.13
N ARG A 36 14.22 14.86 -15.19
CA ARG A 36 13.06 15.76 -15.43
C ARG A 36 13.24 16.66 -16.65
N ARG A 37 14.43 17.25 -16.81
CA ARG A 37 14.78 18.16 -17.91
C ARG A 37 14.84 17.50 -19.30
N HIS A 38 14.97 16.17 -19.37
CA HIS A 38 15.10 15.43 -20.63
C HIS A 38 13.82 14.67 -21.00
N VAL A 39 12.79 14.66 -20.14
CA VAL A 39 11.59 13.84 -20.35
C VAL A 39 10.87 14.22 -21.65
N GLU A 40 10.63 15.50 -21.88
CA GLU A 40 9.94 15.98 -23.08
C GLU A 40 10.71 15.63 -24.36
N THR A 41 12.03 15.84 -24.36
CA THR A 41 12.90 15.49 -25.49
C THR A 41 12.86 14.00 -25.80
N VAL A 42 13.01 13.16 -24.77
CA VAL A 42 13.02 11.70 -24.92
C VAL A 42 11.63 11.20 -25.33
N ALA A 43 10.56 11.76 -24.75
CA ALA A 43 9.18 11.43 -25.11
C ALA A 43 8.90 11.71 -26.58
N ALA A 44 9.29 12.90 -27.06
CA ALA A 44 9.14 13.29 -28.45
C ALA A 44 9.90 12.37 -29.41
N MET A 45 11.17 12.05 -29.10
CA MET A 45 11.97 11.12 -29.89
C MET A 45 11.36 9.73 -30.01
N LEU A 46 10.73 9.27 -28.93
CA LEU A 46 10.17 7.93 -28.85
C LEU A 46 8.71 7.87 -29.33
N GLY A 47 8.10 9.01 -29.65
CA GLY A 47 6.70 9.09 -30.05
C GLY A 47 5.73 8.64 -28.95
N VAL A 48 6.10 8.82 -27.68
CA VAL A 48 5.29 8.43 -26.53
C VAL A 48 5.00 9.63 -25.64
N PRO A 49 3.86 9.66 -24.93
CA PRO A 49 3.59 10.74 -23.97
C PRO A 49 4.63 10.80 -22.82
N PRO A 50 4.99 12.01 -22.33
CA PRO A 50 5.89 12.19 -21.20
C PRO A 50 5.51 11.38 -19.96
N GLY A 51 4.21 11.22 -19.72
CA GLY A 51 3.71 10.44 -18.59
C GLY A 51 4.03 8.95 -18.62
N ILE A 52 4.41 8.38 -19.78
CA ILE A 52 4.89 7.00 -19.85
C ILE A 52 6.30 6.89 -19.27
N LEU A 53 7.17 7.86 -19.56
CA LEU A 53 8.55 7.90 -19.08
C LEU A 53 8.62 8.32 -17.60
N ARG A 54 7.77 9.26 -17.20
CA ARG A 54 7.71 9.81 -15.84
C ARG A 54 6.26 9.94 -15.36
N PRO A 55 5.64 8.84 -14.95
CA PRO A 55 4.27 8.87 -14.44
C PRO A 55 4.08 9.78 -13.21
N ASP A 56 5.13 9.93 -12.39
CA ASP A 56 5.15 10.82 -11.23
C ASP A 56 4.99 12.30 -11.61
N LEU A 57 5.67 12.74 -12.68
CA LEU A 57 5.55 14.11 -13.16
C LEU A 57 4.18 14.34 -13.82
N ASN A 58 3.67 13.34 -14.55
CA ASN A 58 2.36 13.43 -15.17
C ASN A 58 1.23 13.56 -14.15
N LEU A 59 1.28 12.80 -13.05
CA LEU A 59 0.31 12.92 -11.96
C LEU A 59 0.31 14.33 -11.35
N ALA A 60 1.49 14.94 -11.17
CA ALA A 60 1.57 16.32 -10.68
C ALA A 60 0.98 17.34 -11.66
N ARG A 61 1.20 17.17 -12.97
CA ARG A 61 0.61 18.02 -14.03
C ARG A 61 -0.90 17.88 -14.10
N LEU A 62 -1.40 16.65 -14.02
CA LEU A 62 -2.83 16.34 -13.94
C LEU A 62 -3.49 16.99 -12.71
N ALA A 63 -2.84 16.93 -11.54
CA ALA A 63 -3.33 17.61 -10.35
C ALA A 63 -3.37 19.14 -10.52
N ALA A 64 -2.47 19.71 -11.32
CA ALA A 64 -2.45 21.14 -11.66
C ALA A 64 -3.47 21.53 -12.74
N GLY A 65 -4.24 20.59 -13.28
CA GLY A 65 -5.25 20.84 -14.31
C GLY A 65 -4.68 21.06 -15.72
N GLU A 66 -3.45 20.62 -15.98
CA GLU A 66 -2.87 20.73 -17.32
C GLU A 66 -3.57 19.81 -18.32
N THR A 67 -3.55 20.20 -19.60
CA THR A 67 -4.08 19.38 -20.69
C THR A 67 -3.25 18.11 -20.83
N THR A 68 -3.92 16.96 -20.82
CA THR A 68 -3.29 15.64 -20.83
C THR A 68 -3.98 14.74 -21.85
N THR A 69 -3.23 13.81 -22.44
CA THR A 69 -3.80 12.84 -23.38
C THR A 69 -4.67 11.79 -22.67
N LEU A 70 -5.61 11.17 -23.40
CA LEU A 70 -6.41 10.08 -22.84
C LEU A 70 -5.55 8.93 -22.30
N LEU A 71 -4.45 8.60 -22.98
CA LEU A 71 -3.54 7.54 -22.56
C LEU A 71 -2.89 7.86 -21.21
N GLU A 72 -2.44 9.09 -21.01
CA GLU A 72 -1.87 9.56 -19.75
C GLU A 72 -2.89 9.59 -18.61
N LEU A 73 -4.14 9.93 -18.89
CA LEU A 73 -5.25 9.82 -17.92
C LEU A 73 -5.48 8.37 -17.49
N LEU A 74 -5.53 7.43 -18.45
CA LEU A 74 -5.71 6.00 -18.16
C LEU A 74 -4.54 5.43 -17.34
N LEU A 75 -3.30 5.83 -17.66
CA LEU A 75 -2.12 5.44 -16.89
C LEU A 75 -2.16 6.00 -15.48
N ALA A 76 -2.49 7.28 -15.33
CA ALA A 76 -2.66 7.91 -14.02
C ALA A 76 -3.73 7.19 -13.19
N TRP A 77 -4.91 6.92 -13.77
CA TRP A 77 -5.97 6.17 -13.13
C TRP A 77 -5.51 4.79 -12.66
N ARG A 78 -4.80 4.04 -13.51
CA ARG A 78 -4.30 2.70 -13.17
C ARG A 78 -3.31 2.74 -12.00
N ILE A 79 -2.42 3.73 -11.98
CA ILE A 79 -1.44 3.90 -10.89
C ILE A 79 -2.16 4.26 -9.59
N VAL A 80 -3.08 5.22 -9.64
CA VAL A 80 -3.87 5.66 -8.48
C VAL A 80 -4.71 4.48 -7.95
N HIS A 81 -5.38 3.74 -8.83
CA HIS A 81 -6.17 2.58 -8.45
C HIS A 81 -5.30 1.50 -7.78
N ALA A 82 -4.13 1.18 -8.34
CA ALA A 82 -3.20 0.23 -7.74
C ALA A 82 -2.72 0.69 -6.34
N ALA A 83 -2.35 1.97 -6.21
CA ALA A 83 -1.94 2.56 -4.93
C ALA A 83 -3.04 2.46 -3.87
N ARG A 84 -4.27 2.81 -4.25
CA ARG A 84 -5.45 2.73 -3.37
C ARG A 84 -5.73 1.29 -2.93
N THR A 85 -5.66 0.33 -3.84
CA THR A 85 -5.85 -1.09 -3.49
C THR A 85 -4.80 -1.58 -2.49
N VAL A 86 -3.55 -1.10 -2.60
CA VAL A 86 -2.50 -1.41 -1.61
C VAL A 86 -2.83 -0.80 -0.25
N LEU A 87 -3.20 0.48 -0.21
CA LEU A 87 -3.54 1.17 1.04
C LEU A 87 -4.77 0.56 1.72
N ALA A 88 -5.83 0.28 0.96
CA ALA A 88 -7.06 -0.34 1.45
C ALA A 88 -6.79 -1.72 2.06
N ARG A 89 -5.88 -2.51 1.48
CA ARG A 89 -5.49 -3.82 2.05
C ARG A 89 -4.77 -3.68 3.39
N ALA A 90 -3.92 -2.66 3.55
CA ALA A 90 -3.25 -2.44 4.84
C ALA A 90 -4.18 -1.85 5.90
N GLU A 91 -5.12 -1.01 5.50
CA GLU A 91 -6.18 -0.53 6.38
C GLU A 91 -7.07 -1.68 6.85
N GLN A 92 -7.56 -2.52 5.93
CA GLN A 92 -8.35 -3.69 6.28
C GLN A 92 -7.59 -4.63 7.23
N ALA A 93 -6.30 -4.88 6.98
CA ALA A 93 -5.48 -5.69 7.88
C ALA A 93 -5.35 -5.09 9.30
N CYS A 94 -5.41 -3.77 9.46
CA CYS A 94 -5.46 -3.14 10.78
C CYS A 94 -6.82 -3.38 11.45
N LEU A 95 -7.91 -3.16 10.71
CA LEU A 95 -9.27 -3.38 11.22
C LEU A 95 -9.48 -4.85 11.64
N ASP A 96 -9.01 -5.80 10.85
CA ASP A 96 -9.11 -7.23 11.16
C ASP A 96 -8.32 -7.58 12.43
N ALA A 97 -7.11 -7.00 12.59
CA ALA A 97 -6.30 -7.20 13.79
C ALA A 97 -6.92 -6.58 15.03
N GLU A 98 -7.53 -5.40 14.92
CA GLU A 98 -8.26 -4.75 16.00
C GLU A 98 -9.50 -5.53 16.40
N ALA A 99 -10.27 -6.01 15.42
CA ALA A 99 -11.45 -6.83 15.65
C ALA A 99 -11.11 -8.15 16.37
N GLU A 100 -10.01 -8.81 16.01
CA GLU A 100 -9.56 -10.02 16.69
C GLU A 100 -9.08 -9.72 18.12
N ARG A 101 -8.34 -8.62 18.34
CA ARG A 101 -7.97 -8.17 19.68
C ARG A 101 -9.21 -7.95 20.54
N ASP A 102 -10.23 -7.27 19.99
CA ASP A 102 -11.44 -6.92 20.72
C ASP A 102 -12.28 -8.17 21.04
N ARG A 103 -12.33 -9.16 20.13
CA ARG A 103 -12.94 -10.47 20.38
C ARG A 103 -12.26 -11.18 21.55
N ILE A 104 -10.93 -11.26 21.55
CA ILE A 104 -10.16 -11.92 22.62
C ILE A 104 -10.34 -11.18 23.96
N ALA A 105 -10.36 -9.84 23.94
CA ALA A 105 -10.61 -9.04 25.13
C ALA A 105 -12.00 -9.29 25.72
N ALA A 106 -13.02 -9.46 24.87
CA ALA A 106 -14.37 -9.83 25.31
C ALA A 106 -14.41 -11.26 25.90
N GLU A 107 -13.76 -12.23 25.26
CA GLU A 107 -13.61 -13.61 25.77
C GLU A 107 -12.95 -13.62 27.16
N LEU A 108 -11.89 -12.82 27.34
CA LEU A 108 -11.18 -12.69 28.62
C LEU A 108 -12.10 -12.12 29.71
N LEU A 109 -12.83 -11.03 29.41
CA LEU A 109 -13.76 -10.42 30.35
C LEU A 109 -14.89 -11.38 30.76
N GLU A 110 -15.39 -12.18 29.81
CA GLU A 110 -16.39 -13.22 30.11
C GLU A 110 -15.80 -14.34 30.99
N ALA A 111 -14.56 -14.78 30.71
CA ALA A 111 -13.88 -15.80 31.49
C ALA A 111 -13.63 -15.33 32.94
N GLU A 112 -13.19 -14.09 33.13
CA GLU A 112 -13.03 -13.47 34.45
C GLU A 112 -14.36 -13.36 35.20
N ALA A 113 -15.43 -12.95 34.52
CA ALA A 113 -16.76 -12.92 35.10
C ALA A 113 -17.28 -14.32 35.49
N CYS A 114 -17.00 -15.35 34.68
CA CYS A 114 -17.29 -16.74 35.01
C CYS A 114 -16.54 -17.20 36.26
N LEU A 115 -15.23 -16.93 36.33
CA LEU A 115 -14.42 -17.26 37.50
C LEU A 115 -14.95 -16.56 38.76
N ALA A 116 -15.34 -15.28 38.66
CA ALA A 116 -15.91 -14.53 39.78
C ALA A 116 -17.22 -15.13 40.28
N ARG A 117 -18.11 -15.58 39.37
CA ARG A 117 -19.35 -16.29 39.72
C ARG A 117 -19.07 -17.65 40.37
N GLU A 118 -18.21 -18.45 39.75
CA GLU A 118 -17.92 -19.83 40.18
C GLU A 118 -17.12 -19.89 41.49
N ARG A 119 -16.35 -18.85 41.83
CA ARG A 119 -15.70 -18.72 43.15
C ARG A 119 -16.68 -18.80 44.33
N THR A 120 -17.96 -18.52 44.10
CA THR A 120 -19.00 -18.66 45.13
C THR A 120 -19.48 -20.11 45.30
N ILE A 121 -19.24 -20.98 44.31
CA ILE A 121 -19.71 -22.37 44.25
C ILE A 121 -18.47 -23.28 44.26
N TRP A 122 -18.02 -23.62 45.47
CA TRP A 122 -16.72 -24.25 45.75
C TRP A 122 -16.47 -25.58 45.01
N ARG A 123 -15.65 -25.55 43.95
CA ARG A 123 -14.97 -26.73 43.37
C ARG A 123 -13.54 -26.35 42.94
N PRO A 124 -12.50 -26.76 43.69
CA PRO A 124 -11.10 -26.39 43.42
C PRO A 124 -10.62 -26.71 41.99
N GLU A 125 -10.91 -27.91 41.48
CA GLU A 125 -10.50 -28.34 40.13
C GLU A 125 -11.03 -27.43 39.01
N MET A 126 -12.26 -26.91 39.16
CA MET A 126 -12.84 -25.99 38.20
C MET A 126 -12.17 -24.62 38.25
N LEU A 127 -11.71 -24.18 39.43
CA LEU A 127 -11.04 -22.89 39.58
C LEU A 127 -9.67 -22.89 38.91
N ASP A 128 -8.93 -23.99 38.99
CA ASP A 128 -7.62 -24.13 38.35
C ASP A 128 -7.77 -24.11 36.82
N MET A 129 -8.71 -24.90 36.27
CA MET A 129 -8.98 -24.91 34.83
C MET A 129 -9.41 -23.53 34.30
N ARG A 130 -10.17 -22.76 35.09
CA ARG A 130 -10.57 -21.38 34.72
C ARG A 130 -9.40 -20.41 34.79
N GLN A 131 -8.49 -20.57 35.75
CA GLN A 131 -7.26 -19.76 35.82
C GLN A 131 -6.37 -20.02 34.61
N ASP A 132 -6.14 -21.29 34.25
CA ASP A 132 -5.38 -21.67 33.05
C ASP A 132 -6.00 -21.05 31.78
N ALA A 133 -7.33 -21.06 31.66
CA ALA A 133 -8.03 -20.45 30.54
C ALA A 133 -7.83 -18.92 30.47
N ILE A 134 -7.87 -18.23 31.61
CA ILE A 134 -7.62 -16.79 31.71
C ILE A 134 -6.15 -16.47 31.35
N GLU A 135 -5.19 -17.26 31.83
CA GLU A 135 -3.79 -17.09 31.48
C GLU A 135 -3.55 -17.28 29.97
N HIS A 136 -4.16 -18.30 29.39
CA HIS A 136 -4.12 -18.53 27.94
C HIS A 136 -4.71 -17.37 27.14
N LEU A 137 -5.90 -16.87 27.53
CA LEU A 137 -6.55 -15.72 26.90
C LEU A 137 -5.72 -14.43 27.04
N THR A 138 -5.08 -14.23 28.19
CA THR A 138 -4.17 -13.10 28.43
C THR A 138 -2.98 -13.15 27.48
N SER A 139 -2.36 -14.32 27.30
CA SER A 139 -1.26 -14.52 26.35
C SER A 139 -1.70 -14.29 24.90
N ARG A 140 -2.90 -14.77 24.51
CA ARG A 140 -3.50 -14.50 23.20
C ARG A 140 -3.74 -13.01 23.00
N LEU A 141 -4.25 -12.30 24.01
CA LEU A 141 -4.51 -10.87 23.94
C LEU A 141 -3.22 -10.08 23.72
N GLN A 142 -2.14 -10.42 24.42
CA GLN A 142 -0.83 -9.81 24.21
C GLN A 142 -0.34 -10.04 22.76
N THR A 143 -0.45 -11.27 22.26
CA THR A 143 -0.08 -11.59 20.87
C THR A 143 -0.92 -10.80 19.85
N ALA A 144 -2.21 -10.62 20.11
CA ALA A 144 -3.10 -9.83 19.28
C ALA A 144 -2.74 -8.34 19.30
N GLN A 145 -2.39 -7.78 20.47
CA GLN A 145 -1.90 -6.40 20.59
C GLN A 145 -0.62 -6.18 19.77
N GLU A 146 0.33 -7.12 19.81
CA GLU A 146 1.52 -7.09 18.96
C GLU A 146 1.17 -7.23 17.47
N GLY A 147 0.13 -7.99 17.13
CA GLY A 147 -0.46 -8.07 15.79
C GLY A 147 -0.96 -6.72 15.30
N VAL A 148 -1.75 -6.01 16.10
CA VAL A 148 -2.24 -4.65 15.82
C VAL A 148 -1.09 -3.68 15.62
N ALA A 149 -0.10 -3.69 16.52
CA ALA A 149 1.08 -2.83 16.40
C ALA A 149 1.81 -3.05 15.07
N ARG A 150 2.08 -4.31 14.70
CA ARG A 150 2.72 -4.66 13.42
C ARG A 150 1.87 -4.27 12.20
N ALA A 151 0.55 -4.44 12.26
CA ALA A 151 -0.35 -4.03 11.18
C ALA A 151 -0.30 -2.50 10.99
N ASN A 152 -0.36 -1.75 12.09
CA ASN A 152 -0.30 -0.30 12.07
C ASN A 152 1.06 0.21 11.55
N GLU A 153 2.18 -0.39 11.97
CA GLU A 153 3.51 -0.08 11.43
C GLU A 153 3.57 -0.28 9.91
N ARG A 154 3.02 -1.39 9.40
CA ARG A 154 2.94 -1.66 7.96
C ARG A 154 2.09 -0.60 7.24
N ARG A 155 0.93 -0.24 7.77
CA ARG A 155 0.07 0.81 7.22
C ARG A 155 0.81 2.15 7.16
N VAL A 156 1.48 2.55 8.24
CA VAL A 156 2.29 3.77 8.29
C VAL A 156 3.44 3.72 7.29
N ALA A 157 4.14 2.59 7.18
CA ALA A 157 5.22 2.40 6.22
C ALA A 157 4.73 2.50 4.77
N GLN A 158 3.56 1.94 4.46
CA GLN A 158 2.94 2.05 3.14
C GLN A 158 2.51 3.48 2.83
N ASN A 159 1.88 4.19 3.76
CA ASN A 159 1.55 5.60 3.60
C ASN A 159 2.80 6.45 3.32
N ARG A 160 3.89 6.23 4.06
CA ARG A 160 5.18 6.90 3.80
C ARG A 160 5.78 6.52 2.44
N ALA A 161 5.62 5.27 2.01
CA ALA A 161 6.07 4.82 0.69
C ALA A 161 5.25 5.50 -0.43
N MET A 162 3.93 5.62 -0.27
CA MET A 162 3.06 6.31 -1.22
C MET A 162 3.40 7.80 -1.28
N ALA A 163 3.59 8.47 -0.15
CA ALA A 163 4.02 9.88 -0.11
C ALA A 163 5.36 10.11 -0.85
N ARG A 164 6.32 9.19 -0.69
CA ARG A 164 7.62 9.26 -1.40
C ARG A 164 7.54 8.94 -2.90
N SER A 165 6.48 8.27 -3.35
CA SER A 165 6.31 7.92 -4.77
C SER A 165 5.99 9.13 -5.66
N GLY A 166 5.62 10.27 -5.06
CA GLY A 166 5.18 11.46 -5.77
C GLY A 166 3.73 11.41 -6.23
N LEU A 167 2.94 10.42 -5.78
CA LEU A 167 1.49 10.40 -5.93
C LEU A 167 0.87 11.57 -5.13
N PRO A 168 0.16 12.50 -5.79
CA PRO A 168 -0.50 13.59 -5.07
C PRO A 168 -1.57 13.06 -4.12
N ALA A 169 -1.58 13.55 -2.88
CA ALA A 169 -2.51 13.12 -1.84
C ALA A 169 -3.99 13.28 -2.27
N ALA A 170 -4.30 14.35 -3.01
CA ALA A 170 -5.63 14.60 -3.57
C ALA A 170 -6.20 13.43 -4.41
N PHE A 171 -5.37 12.61 -5.05
CA PHE A 171 -5.85 11.43 -5.78
C PHE A 171 -6.20 10.24 -4.88
N LEU A 172 -5.71 10.25 -3.64
CA LEU A 172 -5.94 9.20 -2.65
C LEU A 172 -7.19 9.52 -1.80
N ASP A 173 -7.48 10.80 -1.56
CA ASP A 173 -8.50 11.25 -0.60
C ASP A 173 -9.96 11.28 -1.14
N HIS A 174 -10.19 11.13 -2.46
CA HIS A 174 -11.47 11.55 -3.09
C HIS A 174 -12.29 10.47 -3.84
N VAL A 175 -12.22 9.18 -3.51
CA VAL A 175 -13.22 8.23 -4.07
C VAL A 175 -13.76 7.35 -2.95
N PRO A 176 -15.09 7.17 -2.82
CA PRO A 176 -15.67 6.23 -1.88
C PRO A 176 -15.01 4.87 -2.09
N ILE A 177 -14.56 4.24 -1.01
CA ILE A 177 -14.22 2.82 -1.00
C ILE A 177 -15.51 2.13 -1.46
N ALA A 178 -15.51 1.61 -2.69
CA ALA A 178 -16.66 0.86 -3.17
C ALA A 178 -16.90 -0.25 -2.13
N PRO A 179 -18.09 -0.33 -1.52
CA PRO A 179 -18.37 -1.35 -0.54
C PRO A 179 -18.03 -2.69 -1.19
N SER A 180 -17.18 -3.46 -0.52
CA SER A 180 -16.79 -4.79 -0.96
C SER A 180 -18.07 -5.54 -1.29
N SER A 181 -18.29 -5.81 -2.58
CA SER A 181 -19.38 -6.66 -3.00
C SER A 181 -19.08 -8.05 -2.45
N HIS A 182 -19.58 -8.32 -1.25
CA HIS A 182 -19.73 -9.65 -0.72
C HIS A 182 -20.56 -10.40 -1.76
N HIS A 183 -19.88 -11.20 -2.58
CA HIS A 183 -20.56 -12.22 -3.36
C HIS A 183 -21.02 -13.26 -2.36
N PRO A 184 -22.34 -13.45 -2.16
CA PRO A 184 -22.81 -14.64 -1.48
C PRO A 184 -22.38 -15.82 -2.36
N SER A 185 -21.46 -16.62 -1.85
CA SER A 185 -21.23 -17.96 -2.38
C SER A 185 -22.46 -18.79 -2.04
N ASP A 186 -23.47 -18.75 -2.91
CA ASP A 186 -24.52 -19.76 -2.95
C ASP A 186 -23.97 -21.00 -3.63
N GLY A 187 -23.97 -22.10 -2.89
CA GLY A 187 -23.58 -23.45 -3.31
C GLY A 187 -23.64 -24.41 -2.15
#